data_AF-A0A963UD30-F1
#
_entry.id   AF-A0A963UD30-F1
#
_cell.length_a   1.000
_cell.length_b   1.000
_cell.length_c   1.000
_cell.angle_alpha   90.00
_cell.angle_beta   90.00
_cell.angle_gamma   90.00
#
_symmetry.space_group_name_H-M   'P 1'
#
loop_
_entity.id
_entity.type
_entity.pdbx_description
1 polymer ?
#
loop_
_entity_poly.entity_id
_entity_poly.type
_entity_poly.pdbx_seq_one_letter_code
_entity_poly.pdbx_strand_id
1 'polypeptide(L)' 'IGHDVTRYYQRAVTITDVEQLAGAMTEQLASLFDSDPRARARVMGIRKAG' A
#
# COMPACT_ATOMS: atom_id res chain seq x y z
N ILE A 1 6.34 -26.94 -4.91
CA ILE A 1 6.61 -25.82 -3.98
C ILE A 1 5.26 -25.32 -3.49
N GLY A 2 4.82 -25.75 -2.31
CA GLY A 2 3.56 -25.27 -1.73
C GLY A 2 3.83 -24.02 -0.90
N HIS A 3 3.21 -22.90 -1.26
CA HIS A 3 3.23 -21.70 -0.44
C HIS A 3 2.12 -21.83 0.60
N ASP A 4 2.47 -22.06 1.87
CA ASP A 4 1.50 -22.07 2.95
C ASP A 4 1.00 -20.65 3.22
N VAL A 5 -0.18 -20.36 2.68
CA VAL A 5 -0.86 -19.06 2.77
C VAL A 5 -1.79 -18.97 3.98
N THR A 6 -1.94 -20.04 4.76
CA THR A 6 -2.96 -20.17 5.81
C THR A 6 -2.79 -19.11 6.90
N ARG A 7 -1.54 -18.75 7.20
CA ARG A 7 -1.21 -17.71 8.20
C ARG A 7 -1.74 -16.32 7.83
N TYR A 8 -2.02 -16.06 6.54
CA TYR A 8 -2.43 -14.74 6.06
C TYR A 8 -3.94 -14.59 5.92
N TYR A 9 -4.74 -15.65 6.07
CA TYR A 9 -6.20 -15.55 6.00
C TYR A 9 -6.78 -14.58 7.04
N GLN A 10 -6.19 -14.53 8.25
CA GLN A 10 -6.60 -13.59 9.29
C GLN A 10 -6.33 -12.11 8.94
N ARG A 11 -5.52 -11.84 7.90
CA ARG A 11 -5.17 -10.49 7.43
C ARG A 11 -5.64 -10.26 5.99
N ALA A 12 -6.45 -11.17 5.45
CA ALA A 12 -6.92 -11.07 4.09
C ALA A 12 -7.87 -9.87 3.96
N VAL A 13 -7.55 -8.96 3.05
CA VAL A 13 -8.42 -7.84 2.70
C VAL A 13 -9.11 -8.20 1.40
N THR A 14 -10.44 -8.18 1.41
CA THR A 14 -11.25 -8.32 0.19
C THR A 14 -11.18 -7.01 -0.60
N ILE A 15 -10.41 -7.03 -1.68
CA ILE A 15 -10.28 -5.89 -2.59
C ILE A 15 -11.50 -5.92 -3.52
N THR A 16 -12.44 -5.01 -3.28
CA THR A 16 -13.72 -4.95 -3.99
C THR A 16 -13.66 -4.13 -5.29
N ASP A 17 -12.64 -3.28 -5.43
CA ASP A 17 -12.43 -2.41 -6.58
C ASP A 17 -10.93 -2.32 -6.90
N VAL A 18 -10.54 -2.81 -8.09
CA VAL A 18 -9.15 -2.88 -8.56
C VAL A 18 -8.67 -1.54 -9.11
N GLU A 19 -9.59 -0.67 -9.53
CA GLU A 19 -9.24 0.57 -10.21
C GLU A 19 -8.72 1.63 -9.23
N GLN A 20 -9.30 1.68 -8.03
CA GLN A 20 -8.78 2.53 -6.94
C GLN A 20 -7.45 2.01 -6.39
N LEU A 21 -7.22 0.69 -6.43
CA LEU A 21 -5.97 0.07 -6.03
C LEU A 21 -4.82 0.48 -6.95
N ALA A 22 -5.05 0.47 -8.27
CA ALA A 22 -4.03 0.86 -9.24
C ALA A 22 -3.58 2.32 -9.05
N GLY A 23 -4.52 3.23 -8.77
CA GLY A 23 -4.23 4.62 -8.43
C GLY A 23 -3.36 4.75 -7.18
N ALA A 24 -3.79 4.10 -6.08
CA ALA A 24 -3.07 4.14 -4.80
C ALA A 24 -1.70 3.45 -4.84
N MET A 25 -1.52 2.41 -5.67
CA MET A 25 -0.24 1.74 -5.90
C MET A 25 0.72 2.62 -6.72
N THR A 26 0.20 3.30 -7.75
CA THR A 26 0.98 4.21 -8.59
C THR A 26 1.51 5.40 -7.79
N GLU A 27 0.70 6.00 -6.92
CA GLU A 27 1.14 7.09 -6.05
C GLU A 27 2.20 6.64 -5.03
N GLN A 28 2.05 5.46 -4.43
CA GLN A 28 3.04 4.89 -3.51
C GLN A 28 4.37 4.63 -4.23
N LEU A 29 4.35 4.06 -5.43
CA LEU A 29 5.55 3.85 -6.24
C LEU A 29 6.20 5.17 -6.64
N ALA A 30 5.41 6.16 -7.08
CA ALA A 30 5.92 7.50 -7.41
C ALA A 30 6.62 8.16 -6.20
N SER A 31 6.08 7.99 -4.99
CA SER A 31 6.68 8.53 -3.77
C SER A 31 8.05 7.93 -3.41
N LEU A 32 8.39 6.74 -3.93
CA LEU A 32 9.70 6.15 -3.75
C LEU A 32 10.77 6.85 -4.60
N PHE A 33 10.38 7.40 -5.75
CA PHE A 33 11.27 8.10 -6.66
C PHE A 33 11.26 9.62 -6.47
N ASP A 34 10.31 10.15 -5.70
CA ASP A 34 10.31 11.55 -5.29
C ASP A 34 11.51 11.85 -4.39
N SER A 35 12.25 12.90 -4.74
CA SER A 35 13.47 13.34 -4.05
C SER A 35 13.17 14.22 -2.83
N ASP A 36 11.92 14.65 -2.64
CA ASP A 36 11.52 15.46 -1.49
C ASP A 36 11.17 14.58 -0.27
N PRO A 37 11.99 14.57 0.80
CA PRO A 37 11.71 13.81 2.02
C PRO A 37 10.41 14.27 2.72
N ARG A 38 9.95 15.51 2.49
CA ARG A 38 8.70 16.03 3.05
C ARG A 38 7.48 15.51 2.29
N ALA A 39 7.60 15.19 1.01
CA ALA A 39 6.53 14.55 0.24
C ALA A 39 6.35 13.09 0.69
N ARG A 40 7.47 12.37 0.85
CA ARG A 40 7.51 11.01 1.43
C ARG A 40 6.87 10.91 2.81
N ALA A 41 7.18 11.86 3.70
CA ALA A 41 6.63 11.88 5.05
C ALA A 41 5.11 12.11 5.09
N ARG A 42 4.55 12.87 4.13
CA ARG A 42 3.10 13.11 4.04
C ARG A 42 2.34 11.85 3.61
N VAL A 43 2.83 11.16 2.58
CA VAL A 43 2.24 9.90 2.08
C VAL A 43 2.30 8.79 3.15
N MET A 44 3.43 8.70 3.87
CA MET A 44 3.60 7.71 4.95
C MET A 44 2.90 8.12 6.26
N GLY A 45 2.74 9.42 6.52
CA GLY A 45 2.13 9.96 7.74
C GLY A 45 0.61 9.81 7.82
N ILE A 46 -0.07 9.74 6.68
CA ILE A 46 -1.52 9.47 6.61
C ILE A 46 -1.86 8.09 7.21
N ARG A 47 -0.92 7.14 7.22
CA ARG A 47 -1.10 5.81 7.83
C ARG A 47 -1.01 5.80 9.37
N LYS A 48 -0.71 6.92 10.04
CA LYS A 48 -0.56 6.98 11.51
C LYS A 48 -1.78 7.60 12.23
N ALA A 49 -2.75 8.13 11.50
CA ALA A 49 -4.01 8.60 12.07
C ALA A 49 -5.15 7.66 11.63
N GLY A 50 -5.26 6.52 12.32
CA GLY A 50 -6.27 5.50 12.12
C GLY A 50 -6.08 4.37 13.12
#